data_AF-A0AAX0IWR9-F1
#
_entry.id   AF-A0AAX0IWR9-F1
#
_cell.length_a   1.000
_cell.length_b   1.000
_cell.length_c   1.000
_cell.angle_alpha   90.00
_cell.angle_beta   90.00
_cell.angle_gamma   90.00
#
_symmetry.space_group_name_H-M   'P 1'
#
loop_
_entity.id
_entity.type
_entity.pdbx_description
1 polymer ?
#
loop_
_entity_poly.entity_id
_entity_poly.type
_entity_poly.pdbx_seq_one_letter_code
_entity_poly.pdbx_strand_id
1 'polypeptide(L)'
;MLELKNVSKKFGFQVILEEVDFKIEQGELIHIVGANGCGKSTLFKLFCDILEPDKGEVVLDSNVRIGALIENPAFMEESSLKTNLKFLASINKNYNESKIREIVNNFDLDFDSKVHVKKYSVGMRQKMGITQAVMEDQNLILLDEPTRGLDKKSLQQFHQLVQQLHKEGKSIVIAAHDNLAELQFDKEYLMEEGKLILQ
;
A
#
# COMPACT_ATOMS: atom_id res chain seq x y z
N MET A 1 -7.64 -4.79 -14.45
CA MET A 1 -7.63 -4.63 -12.99
C MET A 1 -7.05 -3.27 -12.62
N LEU A 2 -5.81 -2.93 -12.99
CA LEU A 2 -5.37 -1.53 -13.07
C LEU A 2 -4.35 -1.38 -14.20
N GLU A 3 -4.49 -0.33 -15.01
CA GLU A 3 -3.61 -0.01 -16.14
C GLU A 3 -3.38 1.50 -16.24
N LEU A 4 -2.14 1.92 -16.47
CA LEU A 4 -1.77 3.27 -16.86
C LEU A 4 -1.32 3.22 -18.31
N LYS A 5 -1.81 4.16 -19.11
CA LYS A 5 -1.40 4.32 -20.51
C LYS A 5 -0.84 5.71 -20.75
N ASN A 6 0.44 5.76 -21.07
CA ASN A 6 1.20 6.97 -21.38
C ASN A 6 1.00 8.10 -20.36
N VAL A 7 1.04 7.76 -19.07
CA VAL A 7 0.71 8.70 -18.00
C VAL A 7 1.87 9.62 -17.71
N SER A 8 1.60 10.94 -17.72
CA SER A 8 2.56 11.96 -17.28
C SER A 8 1.98 12.80 -16.16
N LYS A 9 2.85 13.20 -15.21
CA LYS A 9 2.48 14.08 -14.11
C LYS A 9 3.58 15.09 -13.81
N LYS A 10 3.17 16.36 -13.63
CA LYS A 10 4.02 17.50 -13.31
C LYS A 10 3.48 18.27 -12.12
N PHE A 11 4.38 18.89 -11.37
CA PHE A 11 4.05 19.91 -10.38
C PHE A 11 4.83 21.17 -10.69
N GLY A 12 4.12 22.23 -11.10
CA GLY A 12 4.77 23.42 -11.66
C GLY A 12 5.60 23.06 -12.89
N PHE A 13 6.92 23.30 -12.82
CA PHE A 13 7.85 23.00 -13.91
C PHE A 13 8.51 21.63 -13.80
N GLN A 14 8.36 20.95 -12.65
CA GLN A 14 9.02 19.67 -12.41
C GLN A 14 8.18 18.52 -12.96
N VAL A 15 8.77 17.72 -13.84
CA VAL A 15 8.18 16.46 -14.30
C VAL A 15 8.49 15.39 -13.25
N ILE A 16 7.44 14.76 -12.72
CA ILE A 16 7.57 13.65 -11.76
C ILE A 16 7.38 12.31 -12.45
N LEU A 17 6.44 12.24 -13.39
CA LEU A 17 6.19 11.06 -14.21
C LEU A 17 6.19 11.46 -15.68
N GLU A 18 6.89 10.69 -16.50
CA GLU A 18 7.03 10.91 -17.93
C GLU A 18 6.67 9.62 -18.68
N GLU A 19 5.55 9.67 -19.42
CA GLU A 19 5.11 8.61 -20.34
C GLU A 19 5.10 7.20 -19.69
N VAL A 20 4.57 7.10 -18.48
CA VAL A 20 4.53 5.85 -17.71
C VAL A 20 3.42 4.94 -18.23
N ASP A 21 3.81 3.76 -18.69
CA ASP A 21 2.93 2.62 -18.93
C ASP A 21 3.10 1.60 -17.79
N PHE A 22 1.98 1.13 -17.23
CA PHE A 22 1.98 0.15 -16.17
C PHE A 22 0.73 -0.72 -16.25
N LYS A 23 0.85 -2.01 -15.97
CA LYS A 23 -0.29 -2.91 -15.91
C LYS A 23 -0.09 -3.98 -14.86
N ILE A 24 -1.10 -4.13 -14.00
CA ILE A 24 -1.19 -5.23 -13.05
C ILE A 24 -2.39 -6.12 -13.38
N GLU A 25 -2.13 -7.42 -13.46
CA GLU A 25 -3.13 -8.47 -13.68
C GLU A 25 -3.51 -9.16 -12.36
N GLN A 26 -4.68 -9.81 -12.37
CA GLN A 26 -5.20 -10.47 -11.17
C GLN A 26 -4.23 -11.52 -10.63
N GLY A 27 -3.99 -11.48 -9.32
CA GLY A 27 -3.07 -12.36 -8.62
C GLY A 27 -1.60 -11.96 -8.67
N GLU A 28 -1.20 -10.91 -9.40
CA GLU A 28 0.22 -10.53 -9.48
C GLU A 28 0.73 -9.82 -8.20
N LEU A 29 1.94 -10.19 -7.78
CA LEU A 29 2.76 -9.51 -6.79
C LEU A 29 3.88 -8.75 -7.51
N ILE A 30 3.80 -7.42 -7.51
CA ILE A 30 4.70 -6.51 -8.22
C ILE A 30 5.55 -5.71 -7.25
N HIS A 31 6.84 -5.56 -7.57
CA HIS A 31 7.76 -4.66 -6.90
C HIS A 31 8.04 -3.42 -7.76
N ILE A 32 8.04 -2.23 -7.14
CA ILE A 32 8.51 -0.98 -7.75
C ILE A 32 9.68 -0.47 -6.91
N VAL A 33 10.88 -0.62 -7.45
CA VAL A 33 12.14 -0.18 -6.85
C VAL A 33 12.46 1.22 -7.32
N GLY A 34 12.91 2.09 -6.42
CA GLY A 34 13.41 3.39 -6.81
C GLY A 34 13.86 4.24 -5.63
N ALA A 35 14.69 5.25 -5.88
CA ALA A 35 15.17 6.15 -4.85
C ALA A 35 14.04 6.96 -4.20
N ASN A 36 14.29 7.54 -3.02
CA ASN A 36 13.36 8.49 -2.43
C ASN A 36 13.20 9.72 -3.33
N GLY A 37 11.95 10.11 -3.59
CA GLY A 37 11.64 11.25 -4.45
C GLY A 37 11.61 10.95 -5.95
N CYS A 38 11.78 9.70 -6.40
CA CYS A 38 11.70 9.36 -7.83
C CYS A 38 10.26 9.34 -8.39
N GLY A 39 9.24 9.45 -7.53
CA GLY A 39 7.84 9.56 -7.93
C GLY A 39 6.93 8.41 -7.48
N LYS A 40 7.42 7.43 -6.71
CA LYS A 40 6.64 6.25 -6.26
C LYS A 40 5.31 6.63 -5.59
N SER A 41 5.35 7.53 -4.61
CA SER A 41 4.14 8.01 -3.93
C SER A 41 3.19 8.77 -4.88
N THR A 42 3.70 9.47 -5.89
CA THR A 42 2.88 10.11 -6.93
C THR A 42 2.18 9.08 -7.79
N LEU A 43 2.89 8.01 -8.18
CA LEU A 43 2.33 6.88 -8.92
C LEU A 43 1.20 6.20 -8.12
N PHE A 44 1.39 6.00 -6.82
CA PHE A 44 0.39 5.38 -5.95
C PHE A 44 -0.85 6.26 -5.75
N LYS A 45 -0.68 7.58 -5.68
CA LYS A 45 -1.80 8.53 -5.65
C LYS A 45 -2.63 8.48 -6.93
N LEU A 46 -1.99 8.28 -8.09
CA LEU A 46 -2.69 8.04 -9.36
C LEU A 46 -3.45 6.71 -9.35
N PHE A 47 -2.83 5.62 -8.84
CA PHE A 47 -3.50 4.32 -8.73
C PHE A 47 -4.78 4.37 -7.90
N CYS A 48 -4.81 5.22 -6.87
CA CYS A 48 -5.93 5.35 -5.95
C CYS A 48 -6.95 6.43 -6.35
N ASP A 49 -6.80 7.05 -7.53
CA ASP A 49 -7.66 8.16 -7.97
C ASP A 49 -7.64 9.37 -7.00
N ILE A 50 -6.54 9.53 -6.24
CA ILE A 50 -6.32 10.67 -5.34
C ILE A 50 -5.71 11.85 -6.12
N LEU A 51 -5.04 11.54 -7.23
CA LEU A 51 -4.41 12.50 -8.12
C LEU A 51 -4.80 12.17 -9.56
N GLU A 52 -5.09 13.19 -10.36
CA GLU A 52 -5.34 13.02 -11.80
C GLU A 52 -4.04 13.14 -12.62
N PRO A 53 -3.88 12.37 -13.70
CA PRO A 53 -2.75 12.54 -14.62
C PRO A 53 -2.90 13.83 -15.44
N ASP A 54 -1.77 14.44 -15.86
CA ASP A 54 -1.83 15.61 -16.77
C ASP A 54 -1.93 15.17 -18.24
N LYS A 55 -1.46 13.96 -18.54
CA LYS A 55 -1.59 13.27 -19.84
C LYS A 55 -1.75 11.77 -19.60
N GLY A 56 -2.34 11.09 -20.57
CA GLY A 56 -2.60 9.66 -20.51
C GLY A 56 -3.88 9.34 -19.73
N GLU A 57 -4.07 8.06 -19.42
CA GLU A 57 -5.24 7.59 -18.68
C GLU A 57 -4.87 6.54 -17.63
N VAL A 58 -5.64 6.54 -16.53
CA VAL A 58 -5.63 5.49 -15.51
C VAL A 58 -6.94 4.72 -15.67
N VAL A 59 -6.86 3.42 -15.97
CA VAL A 59 -8.00 2.54 -16.14
C VAL A 59 -8.06 1.56 -14.97
N LEU A 60 -9.17 1.60 -14.23
CA LEU A 60 -9.44 0.71 -13.10
C LEU A 60 -10.68 -0.14 -13.42
N ASP A 61 -10.59 -1.45 -13.22
CA ASP A 61 -11.76 -2.31 -13.44
C ASP A 61 -12.81 -2.06 -12.34
N SER A 62 -14.09 -2.11 -12.72
CA SER A 62 -15.22 -1.84 -11.82
C SER A 62 -15.33 -2.74 -10.59
N ASN A 63 -14.73 -3.93 -10.62
CA ASN A 63 -14.75 -4.89 -9.52
C ASN A 63 -13.54 -4.75 -8.58
N VAL A 64 -12.63 -3.81 -8.84
CA VAL A 64 -11.45 -3.59 -7.99
C VAL A 64 -11.85 -2.85 -6.72
N ARG A 65 -11.37 -3.37 -5.60
CA ARG A 65 -11.44 -2.75 -4.28
C ARG A 65 -10.02 -2.57 -3.81
N ILE A 66 -9.59 -1.30 -3.78
CA ILE A 66 -8.24 -0.91 -3.42
C ILE A 66 -8.12 -0.80 -1.91
N GLY A 67 -7.06 -1.41 -1.37
CA GLY A 67 -6.59 -1.14 -0.02
C GLY A 67 -5.18 -0.57 -0.11
N ALA A 68 -4.98 0.63 0.44
CA ALA A 68 -3.74 1.37 0.20
C ALA A 68 -3.10 1.87 1.50
N LEU A 69 -1.78 1.73 1.55
CA LEU A 69 -0.89 2.45 2.43
C LEU A 69 -0.08 3.40 1.55
N ILE A 70 -0.32 4.70 1.69
CA ILE A 70 0.35 5.75 0.92
C ILE A 70 1.00 6.71 1.89
N GLU A 71 2.30 6.96 1.73
CA GLU A 71 3.08 7.84 2.61
C GLU A 71 2.82 7.53 4.10
N ASN A 72 2.37 8.52 4.87
CA ASN A 72 1.95 8.33 6.26
C ASN A 72 0.42 8.40 6.33
N PRO A 73 -0.28 7.33 6.72
CA PRO A 73 -1.72 7.36 6.88
C PRO A 73 -2.12 8.31 8.01
N ALA A 74 -3.19 9.07 7.78
CA ALA A 74 -3.80 9.91 8.80
C ALA A 74 -4.72 9.06 9.69
N PHE A 75 -4.55 9.16 11.01
CA PHE A 75 -5.38 8.47 11.99
C PHE A 75 -6.10 9.48 12.90
N MET A 76 -7.19 9.03 13.51
CA MET A 76 -7.82 9.72 14.63
C MET A 76 -6.90 9.62 15.85
N GLU A 77 -6.09 10.67 16.05
CA GLU A 77 -5.02 10.73 17.05
C GLU A 77 -5.47 10.48 18.48
N GLU A 78 -6.66 10.97 18.83
CA GLU A 78 -7.29 10.85 20.15
C GLU A 78 -8.20 9.61 20.25
N SER A 79 -7.96 8.58 19.43
CA SER A 79 -8.71 7.33 19.42
C SER A 79 -7.79 6.12 19.45
N SER A 80 -8.33 4.99 19.91
CA SER A 80 -7.60 3.70 19.92
C SER A 80 -7.43 3.15 18.50
N LEU A 81 -6.52 2.19 18.33
CA LEU A 81 -6.41 1.41 17.08
C LEU A 81 -7.74 0.75 16.72
N LYS A 82 -8.41 0.10 17.68
CA LYS A 82 -9.71 -0.56 17.44
C LYS A 82 -10.75 0.41 16.92
N THR A 83 -10.84 1.59 17.54
CA THR A 83 -11.78 2.64 17.13
C THR A 83 -11.49 3.11 15.70
N ASN A 84 -10.23 3.37 15.37
CA ASN A 84 -9.81 3.79 14.02
C ASN A 84 -10.15 2.75 12.95
N LEU A 85 -9.72 1.49 13.16
CA LEU A 85 -9.95 0.41 12.19
C LEU A 85 -11.44 0.10 12.03
N LYS A 86 -12.20 0.08 13.15
CA LYS A 86 -13.65 -0.12 13.12
C LYS A 86 -14.39 1.01 12.41
N PHE A 87 -13.98 2.26 12.62
CA PHE A 87 -14.59 3.41 11.95
C PHE A 87 -14.50 3.26 10.42
N LEU A 88 -13.30 3.02 9.89
CA LEU A 88 -13.10 2.86 8.45
C LEU A 88 -13.87 1.67 7.87
N ALA A 89 -13.73 0.49 8.47
CA ALA A 89 -14.44 -0.71 8.01
C ALA A 89 -15.96 -0.59 8.07
N SER A 90 -16.49 0.27 8.95
CA SER A 90 -17.93 0.55 9.02
C SER A 90 -18.44 1.41 7.87
N ILE A 91 -17.59 2.27 7.27
CA ILE A 91 -17.94 3.07 6.08
C ILE A 91 -18.25 2.15 4.91
N ASN A 92 -17.39 1.15 4.69
CA ASN A 92 -17.55 0.17 3.61
C ASN A 92 -18.46 -1.02 4.00
N LYS A 93 -19.06 -0.99 5.20
CA LYS A 93 -19.92 -2.05 5.75
C LYS A 93 -19.28 -3.44 5.73
N ASN A 94 -17.95 -3.52 5.80
CA ASN A 94 -17.18 -4.77 5.71
C ASN A 94 -16.33 -5.01 6.98
N TYR A 95 -16.89 -4.70 8.15
CA TYR A 95 -16.21 -4.91 9.42
C TYR A 95 -16.22 -6.38 9.83
N ASN A 96 -15.04 -7.00 9.87
CA ASN A 96 -14.83 -8.33 10.39
C ASN A 96 -13.82 -8.28 11.56
N GLU A 97 -14.34 -8.25 12.79
CA GLU A 97 -13.50 -8.10 14.00
C GLU A 97 -12.47 -9.22 14.13
N SER A 98 -12.84 -10.48 13.83
CA SER A 98 -11.91 -11.61 13.97
C SER A 98 -10.74 -11.50 12.99
N LYS A 99 -11.00 -11.14 11.72
CA LYS A 99 -9.95 -10.94 10.70
C LYS A 99 -9.04 -9.77 11.06
N ILE A 100 -9.62 -8.63 11.47
CA ILE A 100 -8.82 -7.47 11.88
C ILE A 100 -7.94 -7.81 13.08
N ARG A 101 -8.52 -8.44 14.12
CA ARG A 101 -7.80 -8.84 15.32
C ARG A 101 -6.64 -9.79 15.00
N GLU A 102 -6.85 -10.74 14.09
CA GLU A 102 -5.80 -11.66 13.63
C GLU A 102 -4.62 -10.89 13.03
N ILE A 103 -4.88 -10.00 12.06
CA ILE A 103 -3.82 -9.21 11.40
C ILE A 103 -3.07 -8.32 12.41
N VAL A 104 -3.81 -7.66 13.31
CA VAL A 104 -3.23 -6.79 14.35
C VAL A 104 -2.34 -7.58 15.30
N ASN A 105 -2.80 -8.73 15.77
CA ASN A 105 -2.04 -9.60 16.65
C ASN A 105 -0.82 -10.20 15.94
N ASN A 106 -0.92 -10.51 14.64
CA ASN A 106 0.22 -10.97 13.84
C ASN A 106 1.36 -9.95 13.78
N PHE A 107 1.07 -8.66 13.95
CA PHE A 107 2.05 -7.59 14.07
C PHE A 107 2.49 -7.28 15.51
N ASP A 108 2.13 -8.12 16.48
CA ASP A 108 2.30 -7.91 17.93
C ASP A 108 1.69 -6.59 18.45
N LEU A 109 0.64 -6.09 17.79
CA LEU A 109 -0.16 -5.00 18.33
C LEU A 109 -1.30 -5.57 19.19
N ASP A 110 -1.65 -4.87 20.26
CA ASP A 110 -2.80 -5.22 21.09
C ASP A 110 -4.08 -4.58 20.52
N PHE A 111 -4.92 -5.41 19.91
CA PHE A 111 -6.18 -4.97 19.33
C PHE A 111 -7.15 -4.35 20.35
N ASP A 112 -7.14 -4.77 21.62
CA ASP A 112 -8.04 -4.21 22.64
C ASP A 112 -7.39 -3.08 23.45
N SER A 113 -6.20 -2.65 23.05
CA SER A 113 -5.49 -1.53 23.67
C SER A 113 -6.33 -0.26 23.63
N LYS A 114 -6.47 0.38 24.79
CA LYS A 114 -7.13 1.70 24.93
C LYS A 114 -6.18 2.87 24.69
N VAL A 115 -4.92 2.60 24.35
CA VAL A 115 -3.92 3.64 24.10
C VAL A 115 -4.30 4.41 22.82
N HIS A 116 -4.33 5.73 22.94
CA HIS A 116 -4.55 6.62 21.80
C HIS A 116 -3.40 6.54 20.79
N VAL A 117 -3.73 6.58 19.49
CA VAL A 117 -2.75 6.48 18.39
C VAL A 117 -1.69 7.60 18.44
N LYS A 118 -1.98 8.76 19.06
CA LYS A 118 -0.96 9.80 19.31
C LYS A 118 0.28 9.32 20.06
N LYS A 119 0.18 8.24 20.84
CA LYS A 119 1.30 7.64 21.59
C LYS A 119 2.03 6.53 20.82
N TYR A 120 1.56 6.19 19.62
CA TYR A 120 2.15 5.12 18.82
C TYR A 120 3.47 5.57 18.23
N SER A 121 4.46 4.67 18.22
CA SER A 121 5.69 4.86 17.47
C SER A 121 5.41 4.85 15.96
N VAL A 122 6.39 5.29 15.18
CA VAL A 122 6.31 5.22 13.70
C VAL A 122 6.04 3.78 13.24
N GLY A 123 6.75 2.79 13.78
CA GLY A 123 6.53 1.38 13.43
C GLY A 123 5.15 0.85 13.81
N MET A 124 4.59 1.28 14.96
CA MET A 124 3.21 0.91 15.34
C MET A 124 2.17 1.51 14.39
N ARG A 125 2.37 2.77 13.97
CA ARG A 125 1.54 3.43 12.95
C ARG A 125 1.66 2.74 11.60
N GLN A 126 2.86 2.32 11.23
CA GLN A 126 3.12 1.59 10.00
C GLN A 126 2.36 0.26 9.96
N LYS A 127 2.50 -0.56 11.02
CA LYS A 127 1.75 -1.82 11.21
C LYS A 127 0.23 -1.62 11.15
N MET A 128 -0.26 -0.57 11.79
CA MET A 128 -1.67 -0.18 11.74
C MET A 128 -2.11 0.24 10.32
N GLY A 129 -1.28 0.96 9.59
CA GLY A 129 -1.52 1.35 8.21
C GLY A 129 -1.57 0.15 7.25
N ILE A 130 -0.63 -0.80 7.40
CA ILE A 130 -0.65 -2.06 6.66
C ILE A 130 -1.94 -2.84 6.97
N THR A 131 -2.34 -2.90 8.25
CA THR A 131 -3.60 -3.54 8.66
C THR A 131 -4.80 -2.90 7.96
N GLN A 132 -4.89 -1.57 7.96
CA GLN A 132 -5.95 -0.83 7.30
C GLN A 132 -6.01 -1.14 5.78
N ALA A 133 -4.86 -1.28 5.13
CA ALA A 133 -4.77 -1.59 3.71
C ALA A 133 -5.28 -3.00 3.35
N VAL A 134 -5.39 -3.94 4.29
CA VAL A 134 -5.73 -5.34 3.98
C VAL A 134 -6.95 -5.89 4.73
N MET A 135 -7.51 -5.12 5.67
CA MET A 135 -8.54 -5.62 6.58
C MET A 135 -9.93 -5.82 5.97
N GLU A 136 -10.23 -5.20 4.83
CA GLU A 136 -11.57 -5.17 4.21
C GLU A 136 -11.66 -6.10 2.99
N ASP A 137 -10.80 -7.11 2.93
CA ASP A 137 -10.79 -8.11 1.86
C ASP A 137 -10.59 -7.52 0.44
N GLN A 138 -9.78 -6.47 0.37
CA GLN A 138 -9.38 -5.82 -0.88
C GLN A 138 -8.77 -6.83 -1.85
N ASN A 139 -8.96 -6.61 -3.16
CA ASN A 139 -8.39 -7.47 -4.20
C ASN A 139 -7.19 -6.83 -4.91
N LEU A 140 -6.98 -5.52 -4.73
CA LEU A 140 -5.76 -4.81 -5.09
C LEU A 140 -5.20 -4.11 -3.85
N ILE A 141 -3.99 -4.46 -3.45
CA ILE A 141 -3.31 -3.91 -2.28
C ILE A 141 -2.11 -3.10 -2.75
N LEU A 142 -2.06 -1.84 -2.34
CA LEU A 142 -1.00 -0.90 -2.72
C LEU A 142 -0.24 -0.48 -1.45
N LEU A 143 1.04 -0.82 -1.38
CA LEU A 143 1.90 -0.49 -0.25
C LEU A 143 3.10 0.39 -0.67
N ASP A 144 3.06 1.67 -0.29
CA ASP A 144 4.15 2.64 -0.50
C ASP A 144 5.06 2.71 0.74
N GLU A 145 6.33 2.35 0.56
CA GLU A 145 7.37 2.25 1.60
C GLU A 145 6.88 1.50 2.86
N PRO A 146 6.29 0.29 2.73
CA PRO A 146 5.65 -0.40 3.86
C PRO A 146 6.63 -0.79 4.98
N THR A 147 7.91 -0.93 4.66
CA THR A 147 8.96 -1.39 5.58
C THR A 147 9.43 -0.31 6.56
N ARG A 148 9.03 0.95 6.35
CA ARG A 148 9.53 2.09 7.11
C ARG A 148 9.26 1.94 8.62
N GLY A 149 10.33 1.95 9.41
CA GLY A 149 10.24 1.90 10.87
C GLY A 149 9.83 0.53 11.43
N LEU A 150 9.78 -0.51 10.60
CA LEU A 150 9.63 -1.89 11.04
C LEU A 150 10.97 -2.42 11.57
N ASP A 151 10.95 -3.08 12.73
CA ASP A 151 12.09 -3.87 13.17
C ASP A 151 12.17 -5.20 12.40
N LYS A 152 13.25 -5.96 12.61
CA LYS A 152 13.48 -7.23 11.90
C LYS A 152 12.31 -8.22 12.05
N LYS A 153 11.73 -8.32 13.25
CA LYS A 153 10.60 -9.23 13.51
C LYS A 153 9.35 -8.79 12.73
N SER A 154 9.09 -7.50 12.73
CA SER A 154 7.95 -6.88 12.06
C SER A 154 8.06 -6.97 10.55
N LEU A 155 9.27 -6.88 10.00
CA LEU A 155 9.53 -7.11 8.58
C LEU A 155 9.23 -8.55 8.16
N GLN A 156 9.59 -9.54 9.00
CA GLN A 156 9.25 -10.94 8.74
C GLN A 156 7.74 -11.19 8.80
N GLN A 157 7.02 -10.59 9.75
CA GLN A 157 5.56 -10.63 9.83
C GLN A 157 4.91 -10.01 8.59
N PHE A 158 5.48 -8.90 8.10
CA PHE A 158 5.05 -8.26 6.86
C PHE A 158 5.24 -9.18 5.64
N HIS A 159 6.40 -9.82 5.49
CA HIS A 159 6.62 -10.76 4.38
C HIS A 159 5.63 -11.94 4.43
N GLN A 160 5.40 -12.50 5.62
CA GLN A 160 4.43 -13.60 5.81
C GLN A 160 3.02 -13.19 5.40
N LEU A 161 2.59 -11.97 5.80
CA LEU A 161 1.29 -11.42 5.42
C LEU A 161 1.18 -11.26 3.89
N VAL A 162 2.19 -10.69 3.24
CA VAL A 162 2.20 -10.50 1.77
C VAL A 162 2.14 -11.85 1.06
N GLN A 163 2.95 -12.83 1.48
CA GLN A 163 2.95 -14.18 0.92
C GLN A 163 1.59 -14.88 1.09
N GLN A 164 0.94 -14.70 2.25
CA GLN A 164 -0.40 -15.24 2.49
C GLN A 164 -1.42 -14.61 1.53
N LEU A 165 -1.48 -13.28 1.46
CA LEU A 165 -2.41 -12.56 0.59
C LEU A 165 -2.20 -12.90 -0.89
N HIS A 166 -0.94 -13.03 -1.32
CA HIS A 166 -0.63 -13.46 -2.69
C HIS A 166 -1.14 -14.89 -2.96
N LYS A 167 -0.95 -15.84 -2.03
CA LYS A 167 -1.51 -17.20 -2.14
C LYS A 167 -3.03 -17.24 -2.17
N GLU A 168 -3.69 -16.27 -1.54
CA GLU A 168 -5.15 -16.07 -1.59
C GLU A 168 -5.61 -15.46 -2.93
N GLY A 169 -4.70 -15.18 -3.86
CA GLY A 169 -4.98 -14.62 -5.19
C GLY A 169 -5.22 -13.11 -5.18
N LYS A 170 -4.77 -12.41 -4.13
CA LYS A 170 -4.80 -10.94 -4.08
C LYS A 170 -3.67 -10.37 -4.96
N SER A 171 -3.97 -9.28 -5.64
CA SER A 171 -2.96 -8.51 -6.37
C SER A 171 -2.32 -7.47 -5.48
N ILE A 172 -1.00 -7.35 -5.52
CA ILE A 172 -0.23 -6.53 -4.59
C ILE A 172 0.83 -5.76 -5.35
N VAL A 173 0.90 -4.45 -5.15
CA VAL A 173 2.01 -3.61 -5.61
C VAL A 173 2.73 -3.05 -4.39
N ILE A 174 4.03 -3.30 -4.30
CA ILE A 174 4.88 -2.77 -3.25
C ILE A 174 5.89 -1.81 -3.87
N ALA A 175 5.89 -0.56 -3.43
CA ALA A 175 6.95 0.39 -3.71
C ALA A 175 7.88 0.46 -2.50
N ALA A 176 9.16 0.15 -2.69
CA ALA A 176 10.16 0.25 -1.64
C ALA A 176 11.53 0.56 -2.23
N HIS A 177 12.38 1.21 -1.44
CA HIS A 177 13.81 1.32 -1.74
C HIS A 177 14.63 0.16 -1.13
N ASP A 178 14.07 -0.51 -0.12
CA ASP A 178 14.71 -1.59 0.63
C ASP A 178 14.58 -2.95 -0.06
N ASN A 179 15.52 -3.85 0.23
CA ASN A 179 15.51 -5.20 -0.32
C ASN A 179 14.45 -6.09 0.37
N LEU A 180 13.42 -6.48 -0.36
CA LEU A 180 12.36 -7.42 0.06
C LEU A 180 12.69 -8.87 -0.35
N ALA A 181 13.92 -9.31 -0.05
CA ALA A 181 14.49 -10.57 -0.56
C ALA A 181 13.71 -11.86 -0.23
N GLU A 182 12.82 -11.84 0.76
CA GLU A 182 12.00 -13.01 1.13
C GLU A 182 10.71 -13.10 0.28
N LEU A 183 10.43 -12.11 -0.56
CA LEU A 183 9.30 -12.10 -1.48
C LEU A 183 9.78 -12.50 -2.88
N GLN A 184 8.98 -13.35 -3.53
CA GLN A 184 9.14 -13.69 -4.94
C GLN A 184 8.13 -12.87 -5.73
N PHE A 185 8.61 -11.88 -6.48
CA PHE A 185 7.79 -11.01 -7.30
C PHE A 185 7.54 -11.63 -8.68
N ASP A 186 6.34 -11.42 -9.22
CA ASP A 186 6.01 -11.81 -10.59
C ASP A 186 6.58 -10.81 -11.60
N LYS A 187 6.68 -9.54 -11.20
CA LYS A 187 7.28 -8.44 -11.97
C LYS A 187 8.02 -7.48 -11.05
N GLU A 188 9.14 -6.97 -11.54
CA GLU A 188 9.89 -5.91 -10.86
C GLU A 188 10.07 -4.73 -11.82
N TYR A 189 9.78 -3.53 -11.34
CA TYR A 189 9.97 -2.29 -12.07
C TYR A 189 11.00 -1.42 -11.38
N LEU A 190 11.89 -0.82 -12.15
CA LEU A 190 12.75 0.27 -11.72
C LEU A 190 12.09 1.61 -12.06
N MET A 191 11.98 2.48 -11.06
CA MET A 191 11.51 3.85 -11.21
C MET A 191 12.69 4.82 -11.11
N GLU A 192 13.03 5.41 -12.25
CA GLU A 192 14.20 6.29 -12.41
C GLU A 192 13.86 7.45 -13.36
N GLU A 193 14.26 8.67 -12.98
CA GLU A 193 14.05 9.89 -13.77
C GLU A 193 12.60 10.09 -14.27
N GLY A 194 11.62 9.69 -13.46
CA GLY A 194 10.19 9.81 -13.76
C GLY A 194 9.64 8.77 -14.74
N LYS A 195 10.47 7.80 -15.15
CA LYS A 195 10.07 6.67 -15.98
C LYS A 195 9.94 5.41 -15.15
N LEU A 196 9.15 4.47 -15.65
CA LEU A 196 8.95 3.16 -15.04
C LEU A 196 9.40 2.09 -16.04
N ILE A 197 10.38 1.28 -15.65
CA ILE A 197 11.09 0.35 -16.54
C ILE A 197 10.95 -1.07 -15.97
N LEU A 198 10.36 -1.98 -16.73
CA LEU A 198 10.28 -3.40 -16.35
C LEU A 198 11.68 -4.05 -16.41
N GLN A 199 12.06 -4.78 -15.36
CA GLN A 199 13.34 -5.51 -15.25
C GLN A 199 13.24 -6.95 -15.74
#